data_AF-A0A1W6EVP9-F1
#
_entry.id   AF-A0A1W6EVP9-F1
#
_cell.length_a   1.000
_cell.length_b   1.000
_cell.length_c   1.000
_cell.angle_alpha   90.00
_cell.angle_beta   90.00
_cell.angle_gamma   90.00
#
_symmetry.space_group_name_H-M   'P 1'
#
loop_
_entity.id
_entity.type
_entity.pdbx_description
1 polymer ?
#
loop_
_entity_poly.entity_id
_entity_poly.type
_entity_poly.pdbx_seq_one_letter_code
_entity_poly.pdbx_strand_id
1 'polypeptide(L)'
;MMLIRLIFISVGVVFATTPEIDMSARPERRLYKQLNHELAIKQNLNTNENPSEVEEHIVNEPMPEAATTPRTKWCDPEKNPAYNEGYGSAVDTDQCCRKMKYCDEFIRGKEWKYGLYNADSKPKLSCSCELDFYNCLQDVFFYDEPLDAPYAAQVGEAYFHATMSPCFLKMPSSSCDGQVLYDIRNNTYESGDKKKYFCAHWSISKIWEGD
;
A
#
# COMPACT_ATOMS: atom_id res chain seq x y z
N MET A 1 -54.52 -48.22 25.57
CA MET A 1 -53.19 -47.74 25.17
C MET A 1 -53.36 -46.39 24.49
N MET A 2 -53.16 -45.30 25.23
CA MET A 2 -53.12 -43.92 24.71
C MET A 2 -51.83 -43.32 25.27
N LEU A 3 -50.77 -43.24 24.46
CA LEU A 3 -49.51 -42.62 24.85
C LEU A 3 -49.58 -41.13 24.54
N ILE A 4 -49.65 -40.30 25.58
CA ILE A 4 -49.38 -38.87 25.50
C ILE A 4 -47.86 -38.71 25.37
N ARG A 5 -47.38 -38.28 24.20
CA ARG A 5 -45.97 -37.90 24.02
C ARG A 5 -45.78 -36.46 24.51
N LEU A 6 -45.02 -36.31 25.59
CA LEU A 6 -44.50 -35.03 26.06
C LEU A 6 -43.54 -34.45 24.99
N ILE A 7 -43.78 -33.21 24.60
CA ILE A 7 -42.92 -32.44 23.69
C ILE A 7 -41.82 -31.80 24.54
N PHE A 8 -40.56 -32.18 24.29
CA PHE A 8 -39.40 -31.46 24.79
C PHE A 8 -38.94 -30.47 23.72
N ILE A 9 -39.13 -29.17 23.96
CA ILE A 9 -38.56 -28.11 23.12
C ILE A 9 -37.13 -27.91 23.59
N SER A 10 -36.16 -28.46 22.86
CA SER A 10 -34.76 -28.09 23.02
C SER A 10 -34.57 -26.68 22.48
N VAL A 11 -34.43 -25.70 23.37
CA VAL A 11 -33.98 -24.35 23.03
C VAL A 11 -32.50 -24.47 22.66
N GLY A 12 -32.22 -24.66 21.37
CA GLY A 12 -30.88 -24.59 20.82
C GLY A 12 -30.42 -23.14 20.81
N VAL A 13 -29.40 -22.83 21.62
CA VAL A 13 -28.66 -21.57 21.49
C VAL A 13 -27.89 -21.64 20.18
N VAL A 14 -28.35 -20.90 19.17
CA VAL A 14 -27.60 -20.70 17.93
C VAL A 14 -26.48 -19.73 18.26
N PHE A 15 -25.25 -20.24 18.42
CA PHE A 15 -24.07 -19.40 18.42
C PHE A 15 -23.87 -18.87 17.00
N ALA A 16 -24.27 -17.63 16.76
CA ALA A 16 -23.88 -16.91 15.56
C ALA A 16 -22.37 -16.70 15.62
N THR A 17 -21.63 -17.44 14.80
CA THR A 17 -20.22 -17.14 14.53
C THR A 17 -20.18 -15.77 13.88
N THR A 18 -19.52 -14.80 14.51
CA THR A 18 -19.24 -13.50 13.89
C THR A 18 -18.46 -13.74 12.59
N PRO A 19 -18.77 -13.05 11.50
CA PRO A 19 -17.99 -13.16 10.27
C PRO A 19 -16.54 -12.72 10.56
N GLU A 20 -15.56 -13.52 10.16
CA GLU A 20 -14.16 -13.10 10.10
C GLU A 20 -14.07 -11.92 9.13
N ILE A 21 -13.65 -10.76 9.62
CA ILE A 21 -13.41 -9.57 8.78
C ILE A 21 -12.18 -9.87 7.93
N ASP A 22 -12.33 -9.82 6.61
CA ASP A 22 -11.22 -10.00 5.67
C ASP A 22 -10.31 -8.76 5.70
N MET A 23 -9.33 -8.76 6.60
CA MET A 23 -8.34 -7.70 6.74
C MET A 23 -7.47 -7.49 5.48
N SER A 24 -7.62 -8.30 4.42
CA SER A 24 -6.92 -8.09 3.15
C SER A 24 -7.55 -7.01 2.26
N ALA A 25 -8.81 -6.63 2.52
CA ALA A 25 -9.51 -5.59 1.77
C ALA A 25 -9.06 -4.18 2.21
N ARG A 26 -8.41 -3.44 1.30
CA ARG A 26 -7.90 -2.07 1.51
C ARG A 26 -8.96 -1.09 2.08
N PRO A 27 -10.23 -1.04 1.61
CA PRO A 27 -11.21 -0.10 2.17
C PRO A 27 -11.71 -0.48 3.58
N GLU A 28 -11.84 -1.77 3.89
CA GLU A 28 -12.26 -2.22 5.23
C GLU A 28 -11.13 -2.05 6.26
N ARG A 29 -9.88 -2.29 5.85
CA ARG A 29 -8.70 -2.01 6.68
C ARG A 29 -8.59 -0.53 7.02
N ARG A 30 -8.83 0.37 6.05
CA ARG A 30 -8.83 1.82 6.27
C ARG A 30 -9.91 2.26 7.26
N LEU A 31 -11.14 1.77 7.08
CA LEU A 31 -12.24 2.08 7.99
C LEU A 31 -11.99 1.53 9.40
N TYR A 32 -11.46 0.32 9.51
CA TYR A 32 -11.12 -0.30 10.78
C TYR A 32 -10.00 0.44 11.51
N LYS A 33 -8.92 0.81 10.80
CA LYS A 33 -7.82 1.61 11.38
C LYS A 33 -8.29 3.01 11.80
N GLN A 34 -9.10 3.68 10.97
CA GLN A 34 -9.73 4.95 11.32
C GLN A 34 -10.63 4.83 12.55
N LEU A 35 -11.46 3.79 12.62
CA LEU A 35 -12.33 3.54 13.76
C LEU A 35 -11.51 3.28 15.03
N ASN A 36 -10.46 2.48 14.95
CA ASN A 36 -9.58 2.20 16.08
C ASN A 36 -8.82 3.43 16.54
N HIS A 37 -8.34 4.26 15.62
CA HIS A 37 -7.71 5.54 15.95
C HIS A 37 -8.71 6.48 16.66
N GLU A 38 -9.94 6.59 16.15
CA GLU A 38 -11.01 7.34 16.84
C GLU A 38 -11.36 6.76 18.22
N LEU A 39 -11.40 5.43 18.35
CA LEU A 39 -11.67 4.75 19.61
C LEU A 39 -10.55 5.01 20.63
N ALA A 40 -9.29 4.98 20.21
CA ALA A 40 -8.15 5.29 21.07
C ALA A 40 -8.23 6.74 21.60
N ILE A 41 -8.57 7.71 20.74
CA ILE A 41 -8.79 9.10 21.16
C ILE A 41 -9.95 9.19 22.17
N LYS A 42 -11.07 8.52 21.89
CA LYS A 42 -12.24 8.51 22.79
C LYS A 42 -11.95 7.82 24.13
N GLN A 43 -11.09 6.80 24.16
CA GLN A 43 -10.65 6.14 25.38
C GLN A 43 -9.74 7.05 26.21
N ASN A 44 -8.79 7.75 25.58
CA ASN A 44 -7.90 8.72 26.24
C ASN A 44 -8.62 9.98 26.76
N LEU A 45 -9.77 10.35 26.17
CA LEU A 45 -10.60 11.46 26.68
C LEU A 45 -11.47 11.05 27.88
N ASN A 46 -11.70 9.75 28.09
CA ASN A 46 -12.53 9.23 29.18
C ASN A 46 -11.71 8.83 30.42
N THR A 47 -10.38 8.79 30.32
CA THR A 47 -9.49 8.71 31.48
C THR A 47 -9.37 10.10 32.11
N ASN A 48 -10.24 10.41 33.08
CA ASN A 48 -9.99 11.49 34.05
C ASN A 48 -8.84 11.08 34.99
N GLU A 49 -7.64 10.87 34.45
CA GLU A 49 -6.45 10.72 35.28
C GLU A 49 -5.92 12.12 35.62
N ASN A 50 -5.79 12.35 36.92
CA ASN A 50 -5.34 13.60 37.50
C ASN A 50 -3.89 13.88 37.04
N PRO A 51 -3.58 15.04 36.42
CA PRO A 51 -2.26 15.33 35.85
C PRO A 51 -1.09 15.38 36.86
N SER A 52 -1.34 15.18 38.15
CA SER A 52 -0.37 15.32 39.24
C SER A 52 0.10 13.99 39.86
N GLU A 53 -0.29 12.83 39.34
CA GLU A 53 0.17 11.50 39.82
C GLU A 53 0.94 10.68 38.78
N VAL A 54 1.29 11.28 37.64
CA VAL A 54 2.38 10.73 36.81
C VAL A 54 3.69 11.17 37.46
N GLU A 55 4.09 10.48 38.52
CA GLU A 55 5.50 10.44 38.86
C GLU A 55 6.24 9.94 37.61
N GLU A 56 7.08 10.81 37.07
CA GLU A 56 8.03 10.50 36.02
C GLU A 56 9.04 9.49 36.59
N HIS A 57 8.64 8.23 36.71
CA HIS A 57 9.60 7.14 36.72
C HIS A 57 10.10 7.00 35.29
N ILE A 58 11.05 7.88 34.94
CA ILE A 58 12.06 7.59 33.94
C ILE A 58 12.75 6.33 34.43
N VAL A 59 12.23 5.18 34.00
CA VAL A 59 12.96 3.93 34.08
C VAL A 59 14.15 4.13 33.15
N ASN A 60 15.26 4.59 33.71
CA ASN A 60 16.59 4.44 33.14
C ASN A 60 16.97 2.95 33.17
N GLU A 61 16.12 2.09 32.63
CA GLU A 61 16.56 0.78 32.18
C GLU A 61 17.18 1.02 30.80
N PRO A 62 18.46 0.66 30.60
CA PRO A 62 19.03 0.70 29.27
C PRO A 62 18.14 -0.18 28.40
N MET A 63 17.46 0.45 27.44
CA MET A 63 16.71 -0.24 26.40
C MET A 63 17.62 -1.34 25.86
N PRO A 64 17.21 -2.63 25.92
CA PRO A 64 18.05 -3.71 25.45
C PRO A 64 18.45 -3.37 24.02
N GLU A 65 19.76 -3.26 23.84
CA GLU A 65 20.47 -2.86 22.64
C GLU A 65 19.68 -3.26 21.39
N ALA A 66 19.12 -2.26 20.70
CA ALA A 66 18.38 -2.49 19.46
C ALA A 66 19.31 -3.21 18.48
N ALA A 67 19.13 -4.51 18.33
CA ALA A 67 19.81 -5.30 17.33
C ALA A 67 19.41 -4.76 15.95
N THR A 68 20.21 -3.84 15.39
CA THR A 68 20.48 -3.51 13.97
C THR A 68 19.40 -3.84 12.92
N THR A 69 18.12 -3.78 13.28
CA THR A 69 17.03 -4.11 12.37
C THR A 69 16.82 -2.89 11.49
N PRO A 70 17.05 -3.01 10.16
CA PRO A 70 16.83 -1.90 9.27
C PRO A 70 15.35 -1.52 9.33
N ARG A 71 15.09 -0.21 9.30
CA ARG A 71 13.74 0.33 9.47
C ARG A 71 12.81 -0.10 8.35
N THR A 72 13.33 -0.12 7.13
CA THR A 72 12.72 -0.72 5.96
C THR A 72 13.76 -1.62 5.27
N LYS A 73 13.32 -2.73 4.68
CA LYS A 73 14.17 -3.63 3.90
C LYS A 73 13.90 -3.50 2.40
N TRP A 74 12.68 -3.12 2.04
CA TRP A 74 12.15 -3.10 0.68
C TRP A 74 12.15 -1.71 0.05
N CYS A 75 12.34 -0.62 0.80
CA CYS A 75 12.29 0.75 0.27
C CYS A 75 13.60 1.24 -0.34
N ASP A 76 14.69 0.49 -0.22
CA ASP A 76 15.96 0.81 -0.87
C ASP A 76 15.85 0.54 -2.40
N PRO A 77 16.02 1.56 -3.26
CA PRO A 77 15.88 1.40 -4.71
C PRO A 77 17.00 0.54 -5.32
N GLU A 78 18.14 0.37 -4.64
CA GLU A 78 19.30 -0.37 -5.14
C GLU A 78 19.36 -1.81 -4.63
N LYS A 79 18.67 -2.10 -3.52
CA LYS A 79 18.58 -3.46 -2.99
C LYS A 79 17.39 -4.22 -3.53
N ASN A 80 17.55 -5.52 -3.70
CA ASN A 80 16.44 -6.42 -3.98
C ASN A 80 16.45 -7.56 -2.95
N PRO A 81 15.71 -7.41 -1.84
CA PRO A 81 15.55 -8.43 -0.81
C PRO A 81 15.13 -9.78 -1.40
N ALA A 82 15.47 -10.88 -0.70
CA ALA A 82 14.95 -12.18 -1.09
C ALA A 82 13.42 -12.21 -0.91
N TYR A 83 12.69 -12.98 -1.72
CA TYR A 83 11.22 -13.02 -1.63
C TYR A 83 10.70 -13.40 -0.22
N ASN A 84 11.42 -14.28 0.48
CA ASN A 84 11.10 -14.73 1.82
C ASN A 84 11.61 -13.78 2.92
N GLU A 85 12.24 -12.68 2.56
CA GLU A 85 12.72 -11.70 3.52
C GLU A 85 11.53 -11.02 4.21
N GLY A 86 11.61 -10.91 5.54
CA GLY A 86 10.59 -10.22 6.32
C GLY A 86 10.60 -8.71 6.08
N TYR A 87 9.80 -8.01 6.86
CA TYR A 87 9.79 -6.55 6.88
C TYR A 87 10.84 -6.00 7.87
N GLY A 88 11.12 -4.71 7.75
CA GLY A 88 11.78 -3.91 8.77
C GLY A 88 10.85 -3.54 9.93
N SER A 89 11.26 -2.59 10.76
CA SER A 89 10.43 -2.12 11.89
C SER A 89 9.25 -1.24 11.47
N ALA A 90 9.34 -0.55 10.32
CA ALA A 90 8.25 0.23 9.73
C ALA A 90 7.48 -0.67 8.73
N VAL A 91 6.69 -1.59 9.28
CA VAL A 91 6.16 -2.74 8.56
C VAL A 91 5.22 -2.33 7.43
N ASP A 92 4.33 -1.37 7.66
CA ASP A 92 3.31 -0.99 6.68
C ASP A 92 3.92 -0.14 5.55
N THR A 93 4.91 0.71 5.86
CA THR A 93 5.73 1.40 4.86
C THR A 93 6.47 0.40 3.98
N ASP A 94 7.08 -0.62 4.59
CA ASP A 94 7.86 -1.65 3.89
C ASP A 94 7.00 -2.55 3.00
N GLN A 95 5.74 -2.79 3.40
CA GLN A 95 4.73 -3.44 2.54
C GLN A 95 4.45 -2.65 1.27
N CYS A 96 4.32 -1.32 1.35
CA CYS A 96 4.13 -0.46 0.18
C CYS A 96 5.30 -0.59 -0.80
N CYS A 97 6.52 -0.52 -0.29
CA CYS A 97 7.74 -0.66 -1.10
C CYS A 97 7.87 -2.05 -1.73
N ARG A 98 7.55 -3.11 -0.96
CA ARG A 98 7.52 -4.49 -1.46
C ARG A 98 6.53 -4.64 -2.60
N LYS A 99 5.30 -4.12 -2.46
CA LYS A 99 4.27 -4.16 -3.51
C LYS A 99 4.77 -3.45 -4.77
N MET A 100 5.39 -2.28 -4.64
CA MET A 100 5.96 -1.55 -5.78
C MET A 100 7.04 -2.35 -6.51
N LYS A 101 7.95 -3.03 -5.79
CA LYS A 101 8.99 -3.87 -6.41
C LYS A 101 8.43 -5.03 -7.24
N TYR A 102 7.21 -5.50 -6.94
CA TYR A 102 6.53 -6.53 -7.74
C TYR A 102 5.66 -6.00 -8.87
N CYS A 103 5.65 -4.69 -9.13
CA CYS A 103 5.03 -4.15 -10.33
C CYS A 103 5.69 -4.77 -11.57
N ASP A 104 4.91 -5.48 -12.39
CA ASP A 104 5.35 -6.09 -13.64
C ASP A 104 5.22 -5.14 -14.85
N GLU A 105 4.53 -4.02 -14.64
CA GLU A 105 4.36 -2.97 -15.63
C GLU A 105 5.49 -1.95 -15.59
N PHE A 106 6.64 -2.33 -16.15
CA PHE A 106 7.80 -1.44 -16.26
C PHE A 106 8.43 -1.43 -17.65
N ILE A 107 9.20 -0.39 -17.92
CA ILE A 107 10.17 -0.27 -19.03
C ILE A 107 11.56 -0.22 -18.40
N ARG A 108 12.45 -1.18 -18.70
CA ARG A 108 13.79 -1.18 -18.09
C ARG A 108 14.61 0.02 -18.55
N GLY A 109 15.65 0.34 -17.80
CA GLY A 109 16.61 1.35 -18.20
C GLY A 109 17.23 1.01 -19.56
N LYS A 110 17.38 2.01 -20.41
CA LYS A 110 17.95 1.88 -21.76
C LYS A 110 17.19 0.94 -22.70
N GLU A 111 15.93 0.61 -22.42
CA GLU A 111 15.08 -0.23 -23.28
C GLU A 111 13.97 0.58 -23.98
N TRP A 112 13.55 0.08 -25.15
CA TRP A 112 12.34 0.49 -25.85
C TRP A 112 11.17 -0.43 -25.49
N LYS A 113 10.02 0.15 -25.14
CA LYS A 113 8.77 -0.57 -24.95
C LYS A 113 7.58 0.35 -25.19
N TYR A 114 6.56 -0.14 -25.89
CA TYR A 114 5.35 0.58 -26.28
C TYR A 114 5.62 1.88 -27.04
N GLY A 115 6.68 1.90 -27.85
CA GLY A 115 7.12 3.11 -28.57
C GLY A 115 7.78 4.17 -27.69
N LEU A 116 8.05 3.88 -26.42
CA LEU A 116 8.75 4.77 -25.49
C LEU A 116 10.17 4.26 -25.24
N TYR A 117 11.15 5.16 -25.26
CA TYR A 117 12.52 4.86 -24.86
C TYR A 117 12.79 5.36 -23.46
N ASN A 118 13.17 4.47 -22.56
CA ASN A 118 13.64 4.86 -21.23
C ASN A 118 15.11 5.27 -21.29
N ALA A 119 15.35 6.59 -21.29
CA ALA A 119 16.70 7.13 -21.32
C ALA A 119 17.47 6.96 -20.00
N ASP A 120 16.81 6.60 -18.89
CA ASP A 120 17.46 6.41 -17.60
C ASP A 120 18.10 5.02 -17.46
N SER A 121 18.96 4.86 -16.46
CA SER A 121 19.54 3.55 -16.11
C SER A 121 18.59 2.71 -15.25
N LYS A 122 17.65 3.35 -14.56
CA LYS A 122 16.68 2.69 -13.68
C LYS A 122 15.37 2.41 -14.43
N PRO A 123 14.60 1.36 -14.07
CA PRO A 123 13.30 1.11 -14.67
C PRO A 123 12.30 2.26 -14.44
N LYS A 124 11.40 2.49 -15.39
CA LYS A 124 10.22 3.35 -15.23
C LYS A 124 8.99 2.48 -15.06
N LEU A 125 8.19 2.76 -14.04
CA LEU A 125 6.95 2.04 -13.76
C LEU A 125 5.77 2.66 -14.51
N SER A 126 4.67 1.91 -14.62
CA SER A 126 3.42 2.48 -15.12
C SER A 126 2.84 3.47 -14.12
N CYS A 127 2.14 4.48 -14.62
CA CYS A 127 1.50 5.46 -13.75
C CYS A 127 0.45 4.83 -12.82
N SER A 128 -0.09 3.67 -13.19
CA SER A 128 -0.98 2.89 -12.30
C SER A 128 -0.22 2.32 -11.11
N CYS A 129 0.96 1.73 -11.33
CA CYS A 129 1.79 1.22 -10.24
C CYS A 129 2.27 2.34 -9.32
N GLU A 130 2.70 3.48 -9.88
CA GLU A 130 3.12 4.62 -9.07
C GLU A 130 1.97 5.23 -8.27
N LEU A 131 0.77 5.33 -8.85
CA LEU A 131 -0.41 5.78 -8.12
C LEU A 131 -0.78 4.82 -6.97
N ASP A 132 -0.67 3.52 -7.21
CA ASP A 132 -0.88 2.51 -6.17
C ASP A 132 0.11 2.61 -5.02
N PHE A 133 1.37 2.94 -5.35
CA PHE A 133 2.42 3.16 -4.37
C PHE A 133 2.19 4.45 -3.58
N TYR A 134 1.88 5.55 -4.28
CA TYR A 134 1.53 6.84 -3.70
C TYR A 134 0.40 6.70 -2.67
N ASN A 135 -0.73 6.09 -3.08
CA ASN A 135 -1.89 5.91 -2.22
C ASN A 135 -1.56 5.03 -1.01
N CYS A 136 -0.71 4.01 -1.18
CA CYS A 136 -0.28 3.16 -0.09
C CYS A 136 0.50 3.96 0.96
N LEU A 137 1.48 4.78 0.53
CA LEU A 137 2.24 5.62 1.44
C LEU A 137 1.37 6.68 2.11
N GLN A 138 0.41 7.28 1.38
CA GLN A 138 -0.53 8.24 1.94
C GLN A 138 -1.44 7.60 3.00
N ASP A 139 -1.92 6.38 2.75
CA ASP A 139 -2.72 5.65 3.72
C ASP A 139 -1.90 5.37 4.99
N VAL A 140 -0.63 4.98 4.86
CA VAL A 140 0.27 4.78 6.01
C VAL A 140 0.52 6.08 6.75
N PHE A 141 0.79 7.17 6.03
CA PHE A 141 1.06 8.48 6.60
C PHE A 141 -0.11 9.00 7.43
N PHE A 142 -1.35 8.84 6.96
CA PHE A 142 -2.53 9.39 7.63
C PHE A 142 -3.21 8.47 8.64
N TYR A 143 -3.04 7.14 8.53
CA TYR A 143 -3.89 6.19 9.27
C TYR A 143 -3.15 5.08 10.03
N ASP A 144 -1.83 4.97 9.92
CA ASP A 144 -1.06 3.91 10.59
C ASP A 144 -0.39 4.37 11.89
N GLU A 145 0.19 3.40 12.61
CA GLU A 145 0.91 3.59 13.87
C GLU A 145 1.97 4.70 13.76
N PRO A 146 2.23 5.46 14.84
CA PRO A 146 3.14 6.62 14.83
C PRO A 146 4.57 6.28 14.39
N LEU A 147 4.94 5.00 14.43
CA LEU A 147 6.25 4.51 13.99
C LEU A 147 6.42 4.49 12.47
N ASP A 148 5.35 4.30 11.69
CA ASP A 148 5.41 4.11 10.24
C ASP A 148 5.26 5.44 9.47
N ALA A 149 4.37 6.33 9.94
CA ALA A 149 4.04 7.59 9.25
C ALA A 149 5.28 8.45 8.88
N PRO A 150 6.29 8.66 9.75
CA PRO A 150 7.49 9.42 9.38
C PRO A 150 8.29 8.77 8.24
N TYR A 151 8.31 7.44 8.15
CA TYR A 151 9.02 6.74 7.08
C TYR A 151 8.23 6.75 5.78
N ALA A 152 6.90 6.64 5.84
CA ALA A 152 6.06 6.81 4.67
C ALA A 152 6.25 8.20 4.04
N ALA A 153 6.29 9.26 4.85
CA ALA A 153 6.59 10.62 4.40
C ALA A 153 7.99 10.72 3.77
N GLN A 154 9.03 10.22 4.45
CA GLN A 154 10.40 10.23 3.91
C GLN A 154 10.52 9.49 2.58
N VAL A 155 9.91 8.31 2.45
CA VAL A 155 9.93 7.52 1.21
C VAL A 155 9.13 8.23 0.11
N GLY A 156 7.97 8.79 0.46
CA GLY A 156 7.13 9.55 -0.46
C GLY A 156 7.87 10.74 -1.05
N GLU A 157 8.50 11.54 -0.21
CA GLU A 157 9.29 12.70 -0.61
C GLU A 157 10.48 12.30 -1.48
N ALA A 158 11.23 11.27 -1.07
CA ALA A 158 12.38 10.78 -1.82
C ALA A 158 11.99 10.23 -3.20
N TYR A 159 10.83 9.58 -3.33
CA TYR A 159 10.38 9.01 -4.60
C TYR A 159 9.71 10.07 -5.50
N PHE A 160 8.66 10.74 -5.00
CA PHE A 160 7.76 11.56 -5.81
C PHE A 160 8.21 13.01 -5.98
N HIS A 161 8.97 13.55 -5.03
CA HIS A 161 9.47 14.93 -5.12
C HIS A 161 10.91 14.96 -5.65
N ALA A 162 11.84 14.22 -5.02
CA ALA A 162 13.25 14.35 -5.33
C ALA A 162 13.64 13.83 -6.73
N THR A 163 12.93 12.83 -7.27
CA THR A 163 13.29 12.25 -8.57
C THR A 163 12.58 12.90 -9.76
N MET A 164 11.37 13.45 -9.56
CA MET A 164 10.46 13.95 -10.61
C MET A 164 10.41 13.05 -11.87
N SER A 165 10.63 11.76 -11.69
CA SER A 165 10.86 10.79 -12.75
C SER A 165 9.52 10.45 -13.41
N PRO A 166 9.34 10.60 -14.74
CA PRO A 166 8.05 10.32 -15.37
C PRO A 166 7.69 8.83 -15.34
N CYS A 167 6.42 8.54 -15.15
CA CYS A 167 5.83 7.22 -15.37
C CYS A 167 5.30 7.09 -16.79
N PHE A 168 4.97 5.87 -17.25
CA PHE A 168 4.29 5.68 -18.53
C PHE A 168 2.80 5.37 -18.34
N LEU A 169 1.95 6.04 -19.13
CA LEU A 169 0.50 5.89 -19.12
C LEU A 169 0.03 5.14 -20.36
N LYS A 170 -0.75 4.07 -20.16
CA LYS A 170 -1.43 3.32 -21.22
C LYS A 170 -2.81 3.93 -21.46
N MET A 171 -3.03 4.55 -22.62
CA MET A 171 -4.32 5.12 -23.00
C MET A 171 -5.11 4.13 -23.85
N PRO A 172 -6.43 4.03 -23.68
CA PRO A 172 -7.26 3.18 -24.51
C PRO A 172 -7.13 3.60 -25.98
N SER A 173 -7.17 2.65 -26.91
CA SER A 173 -6.95 2.96 -28.34
C SER A 173 -7.94 3.98 -28.93
N SER A 174 -9.12 4.15 -28.33
CA SER A 174 -10.07 5.21 -28.69
C SER A 174 -9.51 6.62 -28.53
N SER A 175 -8.48 6.78 -27.70
CA SER A 175 -7.79 8.05 -27.42
C SER A 175 -6.47 8.19 -28.18
N CYS A 176 -6.15 7.24 -29.06
CA CYS A 176 -4.86 7.09 -29.74
C CYS A 176 -4.97 7.40 -31.24
N ASP A 177 -5.71 8.45 -31.62
CA ASP A 177 -5.98 8.73 -33.03
C ASP A 177 -4.69 8.95 -33.83
N GLY A 178 -4.55 8.21 -34.94
CA GLY A 178 -3.35 8.22 -35.79
C GLY A 178 -2.06 7.65 -35.16
N GLN A 179 -2.12 7.04 -33.97
CA GLN A 179 -0.94 6.48 -33.30
C GLN A 179 -0.83 4.96 -33.49
N VAL A 180 0.40 4.45 -33.43
CA VAL A 180 0.66 2.99 -33.36
C VAL A 180 0.12 2.44 -32.05
N LEU A 181 -0.63 1.34 -32.14
CA LEU A 181 -1.20 0.67 -30.99
C LEU A 181 -0.33 -0.50 -30.55
N TYR A 182 -0.35 -0.80 -29.26
CA TYR A 182 0.43 -1.86 -28.64
C TYR A 182 -0.46 -2.79 -27.81
N ASP A 183 -0.07 -4.06 -27.71
CA ASP A 183 -0.56 -4.97 -26.67
C ASP A 183 0.41 -5.03 -25.47
N ILE A 184 0.04 -5.77 -24.42
CA ILE A 184 0.89 -5.95 -23.22
C ILE A 184 2.20 -6.70 -23.48
N ARG A 185 2.36 -7.32 -24.66
CA ARG A 185 3.56 -8.04 -25.09
C ARG A 185 4.44 -7.18 -26.00
N ASN A 186 4.09 -5.90 -26.19
CA ASN A 186 4.82 -4.95 -27.03
C ASN A 186 4.73 -5.23 -28.54
N ASN A 187 3.72 -5.98 -29.00
CA ASN A 187 3.45 -6.11 -30.44
C ASN A 187 2.71 -4.87 -30.96
N THR A 188 2.97 -4.48 -32.19
CA THR A 188 2.41 -3.27 -32.83
C THR A 188 1.21 -3.57 -33.72
N TYR A 189 0.23 -2.68 -33.74
CA TYR A 189 -0.98 -2.78 -34.55
C TYR A 189 -1.36 -1.42 -35.14
N GLU A 190 -1.81 -1.41 -36.39
CA GLU A 190 -2.25 -0.18 -37.09
C GLU A 190 -3.75 0.11 -36.89
N SER A 191 -4.53 -0.92 -36.57
CA SER A 191 -5.97 -0.83 -36.29
C SER A 191 -6.42 -2.11 -35.56
N GLY A 192 -7.40 -2.02 -34.67
CA GLY A 192 -7.81 -3.17 -33.89
C GLY A 192 -8.96 -2.94 -32.92
N ASP A 193 -9.44 -4.05 -32.33
CA ASP A 193 -10.48 -4.01 -31.29
C ASP A 193 -10.05 -3.05 -30.17
N LYS A 194 -10.88 -2.03 -29.95
CA LYS A 194 -10.54 -0.90 -29.09
C LYS A 194 -10.28 -1.26 -27.63
N LYS A 195 -10.66 -2.48 -27.23
CA LYS A 195 -10.50 -2.97 -25.85
C LYS A 195 -9.18 -3.69 -25.58
N LYS A 196 -8.45 -4.13 -26.61
CA LYS A 196 -7.23 -4.93 -26.43
C LYS A 196 -5.92 -4.17 -26.56
N TYR A 197 -5.95 -3.02 -27.23
CA TYR A 197 -4.74 -2.27 -27.56
C TYR A 197 -4.75 -0.88 -26.96
N PHE A 198 -3.56 -0.31 -26.80
CA PHE A 198 -3.34 1.00 -26.21
C PHE A 198 -2.18 1.73 -26.90
N CYS A 199 -2.11 3.05 -26.76
CA CYS A 199 -0.90 3.81 -26.98
C CYS A 199 -0.30 4.20 -25.63
N ALA A 200 1.02 4.38 -25.56
CA ALA A 200 1.73 4.72 -24.34
C ALA A 200 2.39 6.09 -24.44
N HIS A 201 2.41 6.82 -23.32
CA HIS A 201 2.97 8.18 -23.24
C HIS A 201 3.70 8.34 -21.92
N TRP A 202 4.73 9.18 -21.90
CA TRP A 202 5.28 9.67 -20.64
C TRP A 202 4.26 10.60 -19.96
N SER A 203 4.12 10.47 -18.64
CA SER A 203 3.29 11.34 -17.82
C SER A 203 4.06 11.77 -16.58
N ILE A 204 3.71 12.93 -16.06
CA ILE A 204 4.29 13.45 -14.82
C ILE A 204 3.72 12.63 -13.67
N SER A 205 4.58 12.14 -12.79
CA SER A 205 4.19 11.41 -11.59
C SER A 205 3.46 12.31 -10.60
N LYS A 206 2.82 11.70 -9.60
CA LYS A 206 2.21 12.46 -8.50
C LYS A 206 3.26 13.25 -7.73
N ILE A 207 2.83 14.38 -7.16
CA ILE A 207 3.62 15.17 -6.23
C ILE A 207 3.25 14.70 -4.82
N TRP A 208 4.26 14.53 -3.96
CA TRP A 208 4.03 14.17 -2.56
C TRP A 208 3.26 15.28 -1.83
N GLU A 209 2.29 14.90 -0.99
CA GLU A 209 1.46 15.83 -0.21
C GLU A 209 1.46 15.32 1.25
N GLY A 210 2.43 15.72 2.06
CA GLY A 210 2.56 15.18 3.42
C GLY A 210 3.74 15.75 4.20
N ASP A 211 3.83 17.09 4.25
CA ASP A 211 4.82 17.86 5.03
C ASP A 211 4.44 17.95 6.52
#